data_AF-F6DCL6-F1
#
_entry.id   AF-F6DCL6-F1
#
_cell.length_a   1.000
_cell.length_b   1.000
_cell.length_c   1.000
_cell.angle_alpha   90.00
_cell.angle_beta   90.00
_cell.angle_gamma   90.00
#
_symmetry.space_group_name_H-M   'P 1'
#
loop_
_entity.id
_entity.type
_entity.pdbx_description
1 polymer ?
#
loop_
_entity_poly.entity_id
_entity_poly.type
_entity_poly.pdbx_seq_one_letter_code
_entity_poly.pdbx_strand_id
1 'polypeptide(L)'
;MYYVTNPNIADENNLYENIQLAFLIIAWFLSLIGLIKAKSFEYRYLLVGFFLLTFAFLLREMDFRDTQITGILYYLTTPDGALYTTLIVFFPYIIYSFYRISSIFPVVVAFLQTYNFYRFTLAAILLIIAGIFDRGWITSVHSLFLEEFLETIAWYVYLIAMYYMLPHKNFMQYSVFYKAN
;
A
#
# COMPACT_ATOMS: atom_id res chain seq x y z
N MET A 1 28.14 -15.26 6.90
CA MET A 1 29.12 -14.31 6.34
C MET A 1 28.77 -12.97 6.95
N TYR A 2 29.61 -12.45 7.85
CA TYR A 2 29.34 -11.20 8.57
C TYR A 2 29.47 -10.04 7.59
N TYR A 3 28.35 -9.38 7.25
CA TYR A 3 28.41 -8.08 6.60
C TYR A 3 28.93 -7.08 7.63
N VAL A 4 30.14 -6.57 7.41
CA VAL A 4 30.62 -5.38 8.11
C VAL A 4 29.79 -4.23 7.58
N THR A 5 28.72 -3.88 8.30
CA THR A 5 27.92 -2.70 8.03
C THR A 5 28.80 -1.48 8.27
N ASN A 6 29.05 -0.73 7.21
CA ASN A 6 29.68 0.58 7.30
C ASN A 6 28.71 1.49 8.07
N PRO A 7 29.08 2.04 9.24
CA PRO A 7 28.13 2.70 10.15
C PRO A 7 27.37 3.88 9.51
N ASN A 8 27.96 4.56 8.52
CA ASN A 8 27.30 5.62 7.77
C ASN A 8 26.14 5.15 6.88
N ILE A 9 26.14 3.90 6.40
CA ILE A 9 25.05 3.36 5.57
C ILE A 9 23.90 2.85 6.46
N ALA A 10 24.23 2.37 7.66
CA ALA A 10 23.23 1.95 8.65
C ALA A 10 22.46 3.14 9.25
N ASP A 11 23.06 4.33 9.34
CA ASP A 11 22.36 5.54 9.80
C ASP A 11 21.43 6.15 8.72
N GLU A 12 21.76 6.03 7.43
CA GLU A 12 20.87 6.45 6.33
C GLU A 12 19.63 5.55 6.19
N ASN A 13 19.76 4.27 6.55
CA ASN A 13 18.69 3.28 6.45
C ASN A 13 17.44 3.72 7.24
N ASN A 14 17.62 4.18 8.48
CA ASN A 14 16.52 4.69 9.31
C ASN A 14 15.78 5.86 8.67
N LEU A 15 16.41 6.67 7.82
CA LEU A 15 15.75 7.81 7.19
C LEU A 15 14.74 7.36 6.13
N TYR A 16 15.14 6.41 5.27
CA TYR A 16 14.26 5.90 4.23
C TYR A 16 13.06 5.17 4.83
N GLU A 17 13.27 4.23 5.75
CA GLU A 17 12.19 3.53 6.47
C GLU A 17 11.19 4.52 7.11
N ASN A 18 11.68 5.58 7.77
CA ASN A 18 10.81 6.60 8.36
C ASN A 18 10.00 7.39 7.31
N ILE A 19 10.61 7.71 6.16
CA ILE A 19 9.91 8.39 5.06
C ILE A 19 8.85 7.46 4.45
N GLN A 20 9.18 6.17 4.26
CA GLN A 20 8.25 5.15 3.78
C GLN A 20 7.04 5.04 4.72
N LEU A 21 7.29 4.90 6.02
CA LEU A 21 6.25 4.84 7.05
C LEU A 21 5.38 6.11 7.04
N ALA A 22 5.98 7.29 6.90
CA ALA A 22 5.24 8.54 6.78
C ALA A 22 4.33 8.56 5.53
N PHE A 23 4.84 8.14 4.37
CA PHE A 23 4.03 8.05 3.15
C PHE A 23 2.88 7.05 3.29
N LEU A 24 3.13 5.88 3.90
CA LEU A 24 2.11 4.88 4.19
C LEU A 24 1.02 5.41 5.12
N ILE A 25 1.39 6.07 6.22
CA ILE A 25 0.45 6.69 7.16
C ILE A 25 -0.43 7.72 6.45
N ILE A 26 0.17 8.61 5.65
CA ILE A 26 -0.58 9.63 4.92
C ILE A 26 -1.51 8.96 3.90
N ALA A 27 -1.03 8.01 3.10
CA ALA A 27 -1.84 7.30 2.12
C ALA A 27 -3.02 6.54 2.76
N TRP A 28 -2.78 5.97 3.95
CA TRP A 28 -3.81 5.30 4.74
C TRP A 28 -4.89 6.30 5.17
N PHE A 29 -4.52 7.47 5.71
CA PHE A 29 -5.48 8.53 6.02
C PHE A 29 -6.21 9.05 4.78
N LEU A 30 -5.53 9.18 3.63
CA LEU A 30 -6.17 9.60 2.38
C LEU A 30 -7.23 8.60 1.92
N SER A 31 -6.96 7.29 2.03
CA SER A 31 -7.97 6.26 1.73
C SER A 31 -9.16 6.34 2.68
N LEU A 32 -8.94 6.60 3.98
CA LEU A 32 -10.00 6.81 4.97
C LEU A 32 -10.85 8.05 4.65
N ILE A 33 -10.22 9.18 4.31
CA ILE A 33 -10.92 10.40 3.89
C ILE A 33 -11.73 10.13 2.62
N GLY A 34 -11.16 9.39 1.66
CA GLY A 34 -11.83 8.95 0.45
C GLY A 34 -13.09 8.13 0.77
N LEU A 35 -12.99 7.16 1.68
CA LEU A 35 -14.10 6.31 2.11
C LEU A 35 -15.26 7.13 2.70
N ILE A 36 -14.95 8.10 3.57
CA ILE A 36 -15.95 8.97 4.20
C ILE A 36 -16.64 9.84 3.14
N LYS A 37 -15.90 10.34 2.15
CA LYS A 37 -16.43 11.27 1.13
C LYS A 37 -17.09 10.58 -0.07
N ALA A 38 -16.76 9.33 -0.34
CA ALA A 38 -17.29 8.60 -1.49
C ALA A 38 -18.81 8.44 -1.37
N LYS A 39 -19.54 8.62 -2.48
CA LYS A 39 -21.01 8.53 -2.51
C LYS A 39 -21.52 7.20 -3.05
N SER A 40 -20.83 6.62 -4.03
CA SER A 40 -21.14 5.30 -4.59
C SER A 40 -20.60 4.20 -3.68
N PHE A 41 -21.37 3.12 -3.52
CA PHE A 41 -20.97 1.95 -2.76
C PHE A 41 -19.76 1.26 -3.42
N GLU A 42 -19.78 1.14 -4.74
CA GLU A 42 -18.74 0.48 -5.54
C GLU A 42 -17.41 1.24 -5.46
N TYR A 43 -17.46 2.57 -5.49
CA TYR A 43 -16.26 3.39 -5.31
C TYR A 43 -15.71 3.29 -3.88
N ARG A 44 -16.59 3.29 -2.87
CA ARG A 44 -16.19 3.00 -1.48
C ARG A 44 -15.52 1.64 -1.39
N TYR A 45 -16.09 0.63 -2.03
CA TYR A 45 -15.57 -0.73 -1.99
C TYR A 45 -14.16 -0.84 -2.57
N LEU A 46 -13.90 -0.16 -3.68
CA LEU A 46 -12.56 -0.06 -4.26
C LEU A 46 -11.58 0.66 -3.32
N LEU A 47 -12.01 1.74 -2.65
CA LEU A 47 -11.22 2.43 -1.63
C LEU A 47 -10.96 1.59 -0.37
N VAL A 48 -11.89 0.68 0.00
CA VAL A 48 -11.65 -0.27 1.10
C VAL A 48 -10.47 -1.16 0.73
N GLY A 49 -10.40 -1.66 -0.50
CA GLY A 49 -9.25 -2.45 -0.96
C GLY A 49 -7.93 -1.73 -0.77
N PHE A 50 -7.84 -0.45 -1.18
CA PHE A 50 -6.64 0.37 -0.97
C PHE A 50 -6.35 0.66 0.50
N PHE A 51 -7.38 0.89 1.31
CA PHE A 51 -7.23 1.09 2.75
C PHE A 51 -6.63 -0.16 3.42
N LEU A 52 -7.17 -1.35 3.12
CA LEU A 52 -6.67 -2.61 3.65
C LEU A 52 -5.24 -2.91 3.15
N LEU A 53 -4.95 -2.63 1.88
CA LEU A 53 -3.62 -2.80 1.30
C LEU A 53 -2.59 -1.94 2.01
N THR A 54 -2.88 -0.65 2.16
CA THR A 54 -1.99 0.30 2.84
C THR A 54 -1.80 -0.09 4.31
N PHE A 55 -2.87 -0.55 4.96
CA PHE A 55 -2.81 -1.05 6.33
C PHE A 55 -1.89 -2.27 6.48
N ALA A 56 -1.96 -3.22 5.55
CA ALA A 56 -1.09 -4.40 5.54
C ALA A 56 0.39 -4.03 5.42
N PHE A 57 0.72 -3.10 4.52
CA PHE A 57 2.10 -2.61 4.39
C PHE A 57 2.56 -1.78 5.58
N LEU A 58 1.66 -0.99 6.17
CA LEU A 58 1.96 -0.24 7.40
C LEU A 58 2.27 -1.17 8.57
N LEU A 59 1.58 -2.32 8.70
CA LEU A 59 1.93 -3.35 9.69
C LEU A 59 3.29 -4.01 9.43
N ARG A 60 3.68 -4.15 8.15
CA ARG A 60 5.00 -4.69 7.78
C ARG A 60 6.13 -3.73 8.14
N GLU A 61 5.89 -2.43 7.96
CA GLU A 61 6.89 -1.37 8.15
C GLU A 61 7.01 -0.91 9.61
N MET A 62 5.95 -1.04 10.41
CA MET A 62 6.00 -0.70 11.82
C MET A 62 6.80 -1.75 12.59
N ASP A 63 8.07 -1.44 12.85
CA ASP A 63 8.89 -2.24 13.76
C ASP A 63 8.74 -1.77 15.21
N PHE A 64 7.99 -2.54 16.01
CA PHE A 64 7.85 -2.30 17.45
C PHE A 64 8.82 -3.14 18.30
N ARG A 65 9.79 -3.86 17.70
CA ARG A 65 10.72 -4.74 18.43
C ARG A 65 11.50 -4.00 19.52
N ASP A 66 11.79 -2.70 19.33
CA ASP A 66 12.51 -1.87 20.30
C ASP A 66 11.59 -1.14 21.30
N THR A 67 10.28 -1.18 21.08
CA THR A 67 9.31 -0.63 22.02
C THR A 67 8.96 -1.70 23.05
N GLN A 68 8.87 -1.34 24.33
CA GLN A 68 8.43 -2.25 25.41
C GLN A 68 6.94 -2.65 25.31
N ILE A 69 6.37 -2.61 24.11
CA ILE A 69 5.00 -3.01 23.82
C ILE A 69 4.94 -4.53 23.94
N THR A 70 4.04 -5.02 24.78
CA THR A 70 3.81 -6.46 25.00
C THR A 70 2.41 -6.84 24.54
N GLY A 71 2.19 -8.14 24.30
CA GLY A 71 0.87 -8.68 23.98
C GLY A 71 0.47 -8.57 22.50
N ILE A 72 -0.81 -8.31 22.24
CA ILE A 72 -1.39 -8.37 20.89
C ILE A 72 -0.72 -7.38 19.94
N LEU A 73 -0.44 -6.15 20.39
CA LEU A 73 0.20 -5.13 19.56
C LEU A 73 1.61 -5.52 19.09
N TYR A 74 2.37 -6.21 19.94
CA TYR A 74 3.67 -6.77 19.57
C TYR A 74 3.52 -7.89 18.54
N TYR A 75 2.55 -8.78 18.73
CA TYR A 75 2.31 -9.87 17.79
C TYR A 75 1.95 -9.34 16.40
N LEU A 76 1.08 -8.32 16.31
CA LEU A 76 0.63 -7.75 15.04
C LEU A 76 1.76 -7.21 14.14
N THR A 77 2.90 -6.86 14.71
CA THR A 77 4.07 -6.33 13.99
C THR A 77 5.19 -7.34 13.83
N THR A 78 5.04 -8.56 14.35
CA THR A 78 5.92 -9.66 13.93
C THR A 78 5.65 -10.01 12.46
N PRO A 79 6.63 -10.50 11.69
CA PRO A 79 6.41 -10.89 10.29
C PRO A 79 5.23 -11.85 10.11
N ASP A 80 5.11 -12.84 11.01
CA ASP A 80 4.00 -13.79 11.02
C ASP A 80 2.68 -13.13 11.38
N GLY A 81 2.64 -12.30 12.43
CA GLY A 81 1.41 -11.64 12.86
C GLY A 81 0.91 -10.59 11.86
N ALA A 82 1.80 -9.87 11.19
CA ALA A 82 1.45 -8.96 10.10
C ALA A 82 0.85 -9.73 8.91
N LEU A 83 1.44 -10.89 8.55
CA LEU A 83 0.91 -11.78 7.53
C LEU A 83 -0.49 -12.29 7.89
N TYR A 84 -0.67 -12.85 9.08
CA TYR A 84 -1.98 -13.38 9.51
C TYR A 84 -3.03 -12.27 9.61
N THR A 85 -2.66 -11.10 10.12
CA THR A 85 -3.55 -9.95 10.19
C THR A 85 -3.99 -9.51 8.80
N THR A 86 -3.03 -9.43 7.87
CA THR A 86 -3.32 -9.12 6.46
C THR A 86 -4.29 -10.14 5.88
N LEU A 87 -4.05 -11.44 6.07
CA LEU A 87 -4.94 -12.49 5.58
C LEU A 87 -6.34 -12.40 6.17
N ILE A 88 -6.47 -12.25 7.49
CA ILE A 88 -7.76 -12.13 8.19
C ILE A 88 -8.55 -10.92 7.69
N VAL A 89 -7.87 -9.81 7.41
CA VAL A 89 -8.50 -8.57 6.96
C VAL A 89 -8.86 -8.61 5.47
N PHE A 90 -8.02 -9.22 4.62
CA PHE A 90 -8.27 -9.35 3.18
C PHE A 90 -9.25 -10.47 2.82
N PHE A 91 -9.32 -11.55 3.60
CA PHE A 91 -10.13 -12.71 3.23
C PHE A 91 -11.64 -12.39 3.11
N PRO A 92 -12.26 -11.64 4.05
CA PRO A 92 -13.64 -11.17 3.90
C PRO A 92 -13.83 -10.27 2.68
N TYR A 93 -12.85 -9.40 2.39
CA TYR A 93 -12.86 -8.53 1.21
C TYR A 93 -12.84 -9.35 -0.09
N ILE A 94 -11.99 -10.36 -0.18
CA ILE A 94 -11.93 -11.24 -1.36
C ILE A 94 -13.26 -12.00 -1.53
N ILE A 95 -13.77 -12.60 -0.45
CA ILE A 95 -15.05 -13.33 -0.47
C ILE A 95 -16.19 -12.43 -0.95
N TYR A 96 -16.30 -11.23 -0.38
CA TYR A 96 -17.34 -10.28 -0.77
C TYR A 96 -17.20 -9.83 -2.23
N SER A 97 -15.96 -9.70 -2.71
CA SER A 97 -15.67 -9.36 -4.12
C SER A 97 -16.24 -10.41 -5.07
N PHE A 98 -16.12 -11.70 -4.73
CA PHE A 98 -16.72 -12.79 -5.51
C PHE A 98 -18.25 -12.74 -5.47
N TYR A 99 -18.86 -12.51 -4.31
CA TYR A 99 -20.32 -12.41 -4.19
C TYR A 99 -20.93 -11.23 -4.97
N ARG A 100 -20.19 -10.12 -5.11
CA ARG A 100 -20.65 -8.90 -5.77
C ARG A 100 -19.95 -8.63 -7.10
N ILE A 101 -19.35 -9.65 -7.71
CA ILE A 101 -18.48 -9.47 -8.88
C ILE A 101 -19.19 -8.74 -10.03
N SER A 102 -20.47 -9.01 -10.29
CA SER A 102 -21.24 -8.34 -11.34
C SER A 102 -21.40 -6.83 -11.13
N SER A 103 -21.40 -6.35 -9.89
CA SER A 103 -21.52 -4.93 -9.53
C SER A 103 -20.16 -4.25 -9.42
N ILE A 104 -19.14 -4.96 -8.94
CA ILE A 104 -17.79 -4.42 -8.75
C ILE A 104 -17.01 -4.38 -10.07
N PHE A 105 -17.21 -5.38 -10.93
CA PHE A 105 -16.44 -5.55 -12.16
C PHE A 105 -16.47 -4.33 -13.10
N PRO A 106 -17.62 -3.67 -13.37
CA PRO A 106 -17.64 -2.47 -14.20
C PRO A 106 -16.79 -1.33 -13.62
N VAL A 107 -16.77 -1.19 -12.29
CA VAL A 107 -15.97 -0.16 -11.61
C VAL A 107 -14.49 -0.47 -11.66
N VAL A 108 -14.11 -1.74 -11.54
CA VAL A 108 -12.72 -2.18 -11.73
C VAL A 108 -12.28 -1.90 -13.17
N VAL A 109 -13.09 -2.26 -14.18
CA VAL A 109 -12.76 -2.00 -15.60
C VAL A 109 -12.64 -0.50 -15.85
N ALA A 110 -13.54 0.32 -15.32
CA ALA A 110 -13.44 1.77 -15.43
C ALA A 110 -12.16 2.30 -14.76
N PHE A 111 -11.79 1.75 -13.60
CA PHE A 111 -10.57 2.11 -12.89
C PHE A 111 -9.30 1.77 -13.69
N LEU A 112 -9.26 0.61 -14.36
CA LEU A 112 -8.14 0.19 -15.21
C LEU A 112 -7.85 1.18 -16.35
N GLN A 113 -8.84 1.96 -16.77
CA GLN A 113 -8.71 2.97 -17.83
C GLN A 113 -8.23 4.33 -17.30
N THR A 114 -7.97 4.46 -15.99
CA THR A 114 -7.58 5.74 -15.37
C THR A 114 -6.07 5.92 -15.28
N TYR A 115 -5.62 7.18 -15.28
CA TYR A 115 -4.23 7.53 -14.97
C TYR A 115 -3.79 7.06 -13.57
N ASN A 116 -4.73 6.94 -12.63
CA ASN A 116 -4.42 6.46 -11.29
C ASN A 116 -4.04 4.97 -11.30
N PHE A 117 -4.69 4.14 -12.12
CA PHE A 117 -4.29 2.74 -12.27
C PHE A 117 -2.82 2.61 -12.68
N TYR A 118 -2.36 3.36 -13.70
CA TYR A 118 -0.97 3.33 -14.12
C TYR A 118 0.01 3.74 -13.01
N ARG A 119 -0.37 4.67 -12.14
CA ARG A 119 0.45 5.05 -10.97
C ARG A 119 0.54 3.91 -9.95
N PHE A 120 -0.59 3.25 -9.63
CA PHE A 120 -0.56 2.08 -8.75
C PHE A 120 0.23 0.93 -9.35
N THR A 121 0.11 0.69 -10.66
CA THR A 121 0.90 -0.32 -11.36
C THR A 121 2.39 0.01 -11.30
N LEU A 122 2.77 1.27 -11.51
CA LEU A 122 4.16 1.70 -11.39
C LEU A 122 4.69 1.49 -9.96
N ALA A 123 3.92 1.88 -8.94
CA ALA A 123 4.29 1.63 -7.54
C ALA A 123 4.46 0.12 -7.27
N ALA A 124 3.54 -0.71 -7.74
CA ALA A 124 3.63 -2.17 -7.57
C ALA A 124 4.86 -2.76 -8.27
N ILE A 125 5.18 -2.31 -9.50
CA ILE A 125 6.38 -2.74 -10.22
C ILE A 125 7.64 -2.35 -9.45
N LEU A 126 7.71 -1.12 -8.92
CA LEU A 126 8.85 -0.67 -8.12
C LEU A 126 9.03 -1.51 -6.85
N LEU A 127 7.94 -1.83 -6.13
CA LEU A 127 8.00 -2.72 -4.96
C LEU A 127 8.46 -4.13 -5.32
N ILE A 128 8.01 -4.68 -6.47
CA ILE A 128 8.47 -5.99 -6.93
C ILE A 128 9.97 -5.96 -7.24
N ILE A 129 10.46 -4.90 -7.90
CA ILE A 129 11.88 -4.74 -8.19
C ILE A 129 12.68 -4.58 -6.90
N ALA A 130 12.20 -3.79 -5.93
CA ALA A 130 12.83 -3.66 -4.62
C ALA A 130 12.96 -5.02 -3.92
N GLY A 131 11.90 -5.83 -3.94
CA GLY A 131 11.90 -7.18 -3.37
C GLY A 131 12.89 -8.17 -4.01
N ILE A 132 13.43 -7.89 -5.20
CA ILE A 132 14.52 -8.68 -5.80
C ILE A 132 15.83 -8.42 -5.05
N PHE A 133 16.05 -7.19 -4.58
CA PHE A 133 17.22 -6.81 -3.78
C PHE A 133 17.12 -7.35 -2.35
N ASP A 134 15.95 -7.23 -1.72
CA ASP A 134 15.63 -7.79 -0.39
C ASP A 134 15.95 -9.30 -0.31
N ARG A 135 15.46 -10.06 -1.29
CA ARG A 135 15.67 -11.52 -1.35
C ARG A 135 17.08 -11.95 -1.72
N GLY A 136 17.98 -10.99 -1.96
CA GLY A 136 19.37 -11.26 -2.36
C GLY A 136 19.49 -11.95 -3.72
N TRP A 137 18.48 -11.85 -4.59
CA TRP A 137 18.56 -12.40 -5.95
C TRP A 137 19.54 -11.61 -6.82
N ILE A 138 19.71 -10.33 -6.53
CA ILE A 138 20.77 -9.48 -7.08
C ILE A 138 21.56 -8.90 -5.91
N THR A 139 22.81 -9.35 -5.76
CA THR A 139 23.72 -8.87 -4.72
C THR A 139 24.73 -7.88 -5.30
N SER A 140 24.74 -6.68 -4.74
CA SER A 140 25.67 -5.60 -5.02
C SER A 140 26.02 -4.90 -3.71
N VAL A 141 27.10 -4.12 -3.70
CA VAL A 141 27.50 -3.31 -2.52
C VAL A 141 26.40 -2.33 -2.10
N HIS A 142 25.50 -1.97 -3.01
CA HIS A 142 24.41 -1.01 -2.80
C HIS A 142 23.02 -1.66 -2.78
N SER A 143 22.92 -2.99 -2.65
CA SER A 143 21.61 -3.68 -2.73
C SER A 143 20.62 -3.17 -1.70
N LEU A 144 21.06 -2.96 -0.44
CA LEU A 144 20.21 -2.41 0.61
C LEU A 144 19.73 -1.00 0.23
N PHE A 145 20.63 -0.08 -0.09
CA PHE A 145 20.26 1.28 -0.53
C PHE A 145 19.27 1.30 -1.71
N LEU A 146 19.51 0.45 -2.72
CA LEU A 146 18.63 0.35 -3.89
C LEU A 146 17.24 -0.17 -3.54
N GLU A 147 17.15 -1.11 -2.61
CA GLU A 147 15.88 -1.61 -2.06
C GLU A 147 15.07 -0.48 -1.43
N GLU A 148 15.60 0.17 -0.39
CA GLU A 148 14.84 1.20 0.36
C GLU A 148 14.56 2.43 -0.50
N PHE A 149 15.46 2.80 -1.42
CA PHE A 149 15.21 3.88 -2.38
C PHE A 149 14.04 3.56 -3.32
N LEU A 150 14.00 2.34 -3.87
CA LEU A 150 12.92 1.91 -4.76
C LEU A 150 11.60 1.78 -4.02
N GLU A 151 11.59 1.23 -2.80
CA GLU A 151 10.39 1.18 -1.96
C GLU A 151 9.89 2.59 -1.62
N THR A 152 10.79 3.52 -1.28
CA THR A 152 10.44 4.92 -1.00
C THR A 152 9.81 5.61 -2.21
N ILE A 153 10.36 5.44 -3.40
CA ILE A 153 9.75 5.97 -4.63
C ILE A 153 8.39 5.31 -4.87
N ALA A 154 8.27 4.00 -4.65
CA ALA A 154 7.01 3.30 -4.83
C ALA A 154 5.92 3.87 -3.92
N TRP A 155 6.23 4.07 -2.63
CA TRP A 155 5.29 4.65 -1.67
C TRP A 155 4.94 6.10 -1.98
N TYR A 156 5.89 6.88 -2.48
CA TYR A 156 5.62 8.24 -2.96
C TYR A 156 4.65 8.25 -4.15
N VAL A 157 4.87 7.39 -5.15
CA VAL A 157 3.98 7.25 -6.32
C VAL A 157 2.60 6.76 -5.89
N TYR A 158 2.53 5.81 -4.97
CA TYR A 158 1.29 5.30 -4.39
C TYR A 158 0.52 6.42 -3.65
N LEU A 159 1.21 7.22 -2.84
CA LEU A 159 0.65 8.37 -2.13
C LEU A 159 0.05 9.39 -3.11
N ILE A 160 0.76 9.72 -4.19
CA ILE A 160 0.24 10.60 -5.25
C ILE A 160 -1.03 10.00 -5.87
N ALA A 161 -1.03 8.71 -6.20
CA ALA A 161 -2.20 8.03 -6.77
C ALA A 161 -3.41 8.12 -5.82
N MET A 162 -3.19 7.88 -4.52
CA MET A 162 -4.21 8.00 -3.48
C MET A 162 -4.75 9.42 -3.34
N TYR A 163 -3.89 10.44 -3.41
CA TYR A 163 -4.32 11.83 -3.40
C TYR A 163 -5.27 12.15 -4.55
N TYR A 164 -4.93 11.74 -5.77
CA TYR A 164 -5.77 11.94 -6.96
C TYR A 164 -7.02 11.04 -7.00
N MET A 165 -7.13 10.07 -6.10
CA MET A 165 -8.35 9.29 -5.89
C MET A 165 -9.32 9.93 -4.90
N LEU A 166 -8.95 11.02 -4.22
CA LEU A 166 -9.91 11.70 -3.37
C LEU A 166 -11.09 12.21 -4.22
N PRO A 167 -12.33 12.12 -3.72
CA PRO A 167 -13.47 12.75 -4.37
C PRO A 167 -13.30 14.27 -4.34
N HIS A 168 -12.64 14.83 -5.36
CA HIS A 168 -12.65 16.27 -5.59
C HIS A 168 -14.02 16.68 -6.13
N LYS A 169 -14.42 17.95 -5.95
CA LYS A 169 -15.71 18.48 -6.43
C LYS A 169 -15.97 18.23 -7.94
N ASN A 170 -14.94 17.88 -8.71
CA ASN A 170 -15.01 17.60 -10.15
C ASN A 170 -14.97 16.10 -10.53
N PHE A 171 -14.77 15.17 -9.59
CA PHE A 171 -14.76 13.72 -9.87
C PHE A 171 -16.19 13.14 -9.87
N MET A 172 -17.07 13.74 -10.67
CA MET A 172 -18.32 13.12 -11.16
C MET A 172 -18.07 12.45 -12.52
N GLN A 173 -17.02 11.61 -12.63
CA GLN A 173 -16.82 10.79 -13.84
C GLN A 173 -17.22 9.33 -13.65
N TYR A 174 -17.27 8.82 -12.42
CA TYR A 174 -17.82 7.47 -12.18
C TYR A 174 -19.35 7.41 -12.28
N SER A 175 -20.04 8.56 -12.20
CA SER A 175 -21.48 8.67 -12.44
C SER A 175 -21.86 8.76 -13.92
N VAL A 176 -20.90 8.98 -14.83
CA VAL A 176 -21.18 9.03 -16.28
C VAL A 176 -21.37 7.62 -16.85
N PHE A 177 -20.76 6.60 -16.24
CA PHE A 177 -20.89 5.21 -16.70
C PHE A 177 -22.16 4.49 -16.22
N TYR A 178 -22.90 5.06 -15.26
CA TYR A 178 -24.15 4.48 -14.76
C TYR A 178 -25.43 5.11 -15.36
N LYS A 179 -25.30 6.03 -16.32
CA LYS A 179 -26.45 6.64 -17.02
C LYS A 179 -26.76 6.03 -18.40
N ALA A 180 -26.12 4.92 -18.75
CA ALA A 180 -26.46 4.14 -19.93
C ALA A 180 -27.07 2.81 -19.49
N ASN A 181 -28.34 2.85 -19.07
CA ASN A 181 -29.35 1.78 -19.17
C ASN A 181 -30.69 2.33 -18.69
#